data_AF-A0A5P1RC64-F1
#
_entry.id   AF-A0A5P1RC64-F1
#
_cell.length_a   1.000
_cell.length_b   1.000
_cell.length_c   1.000
_cell.angle_alpha   90.00
_cell.angle_beta   90.00
_cell.angle_gamma   90.00
#
_symmetry.space_group_name_H-M   'P 1'
#
loop_
_entity.id
_entity.type
_entity.pdbx_description
1 polymer ?
#
loop_
_entity_poly.entity_id
_entity_poly.type
_entity_poly.pdbx_seq_one_letter_code
_entity_poly.pdbx_strand_id
1 'polypeptide(L)'
;MAKRDRSGRKDRSRKENTRNERKVIQNRELMTFSFKYLDQTQPSKQPETIALWEELELLNPLINRLSAISQLSRDEAVNQHQIKPYGDFPPKNKTDFFHPQHVEENVEWAVIEGIGGKPRVAGFISESTFYIVFLDSKHKFWISEKKHT
;
A
#
# COMPACT_ATOMS: atom_id res chain seq x y z
N MET A 1 45.43 53.23 53.02
CA MET A 1 45.54 52.49 51.74
C MET A 1 44.54 51.35 51.74
N ALA A 2 43.49 51.41 50.91
CA ALA A 2 42.51 50.33 50.80
C ALA A 2 42.71 49.61 49.46
N LYS A 3 43.06 48.32 49.49
CA LYS A 3 43.15 47.48 48.28
C LYS A 3 41.73 47.07 47.88
N ARG A 4 41.27 47.56 46.72
CA ARG A 4 40.04 47.10 46.08
C ARG A 4 40.31 45.77 45.38
N ASP A 5 39.74 44.70 45.91
CA ASP A 5 39.75 43.38 45.31
C ASP A 5 38.90 43.41 44.02
N ARG A 6 39.51 43.02 42.88
CA ARG A 6 38.87 42.93 41.56
C ARG A 6 38.82 41.46 41.15
N SER A 7 38.22 40.61 41.97
CA SER A 7 37.96 39.21 41.62
C SER A 7 36.49 39.05 41.24
N GLY A 8 36.24 38.62 40.00
CA GLY A 8 34.91 38.17 39.58
C GLY A 8 34.38 38.66 38.23
N ARG A 9 35.22 38.75 37.19
CA ARG A 9 34.68 38.80 35.82
C ARG A 9 34.28 37.36 35.44
N LYS A 10 33.02 36.98 35.73
CA LYS A 10 32.43 35.75 35.20
C LYS A 10 32.43 35.86 33.68
N ASP A 11 33.29 35.06 33.04
CA ASP A 11 33.35 34.93 31.60
C ASP A 11 32.00 34.37 31.13
N ARG A 12 31.17 35.23 30.52
CA ARG A 12 29.89 34.82 29.95
C ARG A 12 30.20 34.19 28.60
N SER A 13 30.64 32.94 28.59
CA SER A 13 30.69 32.18 27.33
C SER A 13 29.27 32.02 26.81
N ARG A 14 28.99 32.61 25.65
CA ARG A 14 27.75 32.38 24.92
C ARG A 14 27.79 30.92 24.49
N LYS A 15 26.80 30.11 24.88
CA LYS A 15 26.60 28.81 24.26
C LYS A 15 26.20 29.06 22.79
N GLU A 16 27.18 28.99 21.90
CA GLU A 16 26.93 28.86 20.46
C GLU A 16 26.35 27.46 20.19
N ASN A 17 25.53 27.33 19.14
CA ASN A 17 24.75 26.13 18.79
C ASN A 17 23.56 25.77 19.72
N THR A 18 22.74 26.75 20.12
CA THR A 18 21.42 26.49 20.75
C THR A 18 20.30 26.15 19.75
N ARG A 19 20.61 26.13 18.45
CA ARG A 19 19.64 25.79 17.42
C ARG A 19 19.53 24.26 17.34
N ASN A 20 18.44 23.70 17.88
CA ASN A 20 18.05 22.35 17.54
C ASN A 20 17.79 22.30 16.03
N GLU A 21 18.62 21.55 15.30
CA GLU A 21 18.34 21.24 13.90
C GLU A 21 16.96 20.58 13.83
N ARG A 22 16.09 21.10 12.96
CA ARG A 22 14.82 20.43 12.69
C ARG A 22 15.19 19.06 12.13
N LYS A 23 14.80 17.99 12.82
CA LYS A 23 14.83 16.65 12.23
C LYS A 23 14.06 16.75 10.93
N VAL A 24 14.74 16.56 9.81
CA VAL A 24 14.08 16.36 8.53
C VAL A 24 13.23 15.10 8.74
N ILE A 25 11.92 15.28 8.85
CA ILE A 25 11.01 14.17 8.69
C ILE A 25 11.23 13.78 7.24
N GLN A 26 11.96 12.69 7.00
CA GLN A 26 11.92 12.06 5.70
C GLN A 26 10.45 11.79 5.44
N ASN A 27 9.86 12.45 4.45
CA ASN A 27 8.50 12.17 4.02
C ASN A 27 8.52 10.73 3.53
N ARG A 28 8.19 9.79 4.42
CA ARG A 28 8.02 8.39 4.09
C ARG A 28 6.80 8.32 3.20
N GLU A 29 7.01 8.02 1.94
CA GLU A 29 5.93 7.89 0.98
C GLU A 29 5.19 6.57 1.28
N LEU A 30 3.98 6.72 1.81
CA LEU A 30 3.16 5.61 2.24
C LEU A 30 2.21 5.18 1.13
N MET A 31 1.77 3.92 1.19
CA MET A 31 0.84 3.36 0.24
C MET A 31 -0.48 4.15 0.23
N THR A 32 -0.91 4.54 -0.96
CA THR A 32 -2.25 5.06 -1.23
C THR A 32 -3.02 4.10 -2.11
N PHE A 33 -4.36 4.20 -2.08
CA PHE A 33 -5.24 3.32 -2.84
C PHE A 33 -6.16 4.14 -3.72
N SER A 34 -6.17 3.83 -5.02
CA SER A 34 -7.00 4.53 -6.00
C SER A 34 -8.00 3.57 -6.63
N PHE A 35 -9.25 3.99 -6.72
CA PHE A 35 -10.32 3.28 -7.42
C PHE A 35 -10.53 3.79 -8.85
N LYS A 36 -9.59 4.58 -9.39
CA LYS A 36 -9.70 5.20 -10.72
C LYS A 36 -10.01 4.19 -11.84
N TYR A 37 -9.48 2.97 -11.72
CA TYR A 37 -9.60 1.91 -12.72
C TYR A 37 -10.47 0.75 -12.24
N LEU A 38 -11.31 0.98 -11.22
CA LEU A 38 -12.18 -0.06 -10.70
C LEU A 38 -13.15 -0.52 -11.79
N ASP A 39 -13.05 -1.79 -12.16
CA ASP A 39 -13.92 -2.47 -13.10
C ASP A 39 -14.80 -3.48 -12.36
N GLN A 40 -16.10 -3.16 -12.31
CA GLN A 40 -17.13 -3.97 -11.66
C GLN A 40 -17.90 -4.85 -12.66
N THR A 41 -17.42 -4.94 -13.91
CA THR A 41 -18.08 -5.72 -14.99
C THR A 41 -17.46 -7.11 -15.16
N GLN A 42 -16.37 -7.40 -14.45
CA GLN A 42 -15.61 -8.63 -14.57
C GLN A 42 -15.64 -9.50 -13.30
N PRO A 43 -15.52 -10.83 -13.44
CA PRO A 43 -15.54 -11.61 -14.69
C PRO A 43 -16.90 -11.58 -15.40
N SER A 44 -16.95 -11.65 -16.73
CA SER A 44 -18.20 -11.44 -17.51
C SER A 44 -19.39 -12.33 -17.10
N LYS A 45 -19.13 -13.51 -16.54
CA LYS A 45 -20.18 -14.44 -16.08
C LYS A 45 -20.67 -14.19 -14.66
N GLN A 46 -19.82 -13.63 -13.80
CA GLN A 46 -20.10 -13.37 -12.39
C GLN A 46 -19.38 -12.07 -11.99
N PRO A 47 -19.89 -10.89 -12.41
CA PRO A 47 -19.23 -9.63 -12.11
C PRO A 47 -19.09 -9.41 -10.61
N GLU A 48 -17.90 -8.99 -10.20
CA GLU A 48 -17.57 -8.71 -8.80
C GLU A 48 -17.74 -7.21 -8.53
N THR A 49 -18.90 -6.84 -7.99
CA THR A 49 -19.26 -5.45 -7.69
C THR A 49 -19.02 -5.11 -6.20
N ILE A 50 -18.95 -3.82 -5.87
CA ILE A 50 -18.91 -3.34 -4.49
C ILE A 50 -20.17 -3.81 -3.74
N ALA A 51 -21.34 -3.75 -4.38
CA ALA A 51 -22.60 -4.20 -3.79
C ALA A 51 -22.56 -5.70 -3.45
N LEU A 52 -22.02 -6.53 -4.36
CA LEU A 52 -21.82 -7.96 -4.08
C LEU A 52 -20.84 -8.15 -2.90
N TRP A 53 -19.77 -7.38 -2.85
CA TRP A 53 -18.81 -7.44 -1.73
C TRP A 53 -19.40 -6.97 -0.40
N GLU A 54 -20.39 -6.07 -0.44
CA GLU A 54 -21.16 -5.69 0.74
C GLU A 54 -22.06 -6.84 1.21
N GLU A 55 -22.82 -7.44 0.28
CA GLU A 55 -23.69 -8.60 0.54
C GLU A 55 -22.93 -9.81 1.08
N LEU A 56 -21.67 -9.99 0.65
CA LEU A 56 -20.77 -11.04 1.12
C LEU A 56 -20.02 -10.68 2.42
N GLU A 57 -20.29 -9.51 3.01
CA GLU A 57 -19.63 -8.97 4.21
C GLU A 57 -18.09 -8.81 4.05
N LEU A 58 -17.61 -8.62 2.82
CA LEU A 58 -16.19 -8.51 2.48
C LEU A 58 -15.67 -7.06 2.48
N LEU A 59 -16.55 -6.06 2.41
CA LEU A 59 -16.12 -4.65 2.43
C LEU A 59 -15.41 -4.24 3.72
N ASN A 60 -15.93 -4.65 4.89
CA ASN A 60 -15.29 -4.32 6.16
C ASN A 60 -13.87 -4.94 6.27
N PRO A 61 -13.67 -6.25 6.00
CA PRO A 61 -12.34 -6.84 5.85
C PRO A 61 -11.44 -6.10 4.85
N LEU A 62 -11.98 -5.68 3.70
CA LEU A 62 -11.22 -4.93 2.70
C LEU A 62 -10.74 -3.58 3.25
N ILE A 63 -11.63 -2.77 3.81
CA ILE A 63 -11.26 -1.45 4.34
C ILE A 63 -10.24 -1.57 5.47
N ASN A 64 -10.40 -2.54 6.37
CA ASN A 64 -9.41 -2.81 7.42
C ASN A 64 -8.05 -3.21 6.82
N ARG A 65 -8.07 -4.00 5.75
CA ARG A 65 -6.85 -4.42 5.04
C ARG A 65 -6.14 -3.23 4.39
N LEU A 66 -6.86 -2.40 3.64
CA LEU A 66 -6.30 -1.20 3.01
C LEU A 66 -5.78 -0.22 4.06
N SER A 67 -6.50 -0.03 5.16
CA SER A 67 -6.08 0.80 6.29
C SER A 67 -4.75 0.33 6.88
N ALA A 68 -4.60 -0.97 7.14
CA ALA A 68 -3.35 -1.53 7.63
C ALA A 68 -2.17 -1.32 6.65
N ILE A 69 -2.40 -1.55 5.36
CA ILE A 69 -1.34 -1.40 4.34
C ILE A 69 -1.00 0.08 4.10
N SER A 70 -1.93 1.01 4.27
CA SER A 70 -1.69 2.47 4.14
C SER A 70 -0.64 3.03 5.11
N GLN A 71 -0.26 2.26 6.13
CA GLN A 71 0.78 2.63 7.10
C GLN A 71 2.19 2.17 6.67
N LEU A 72 2.31 1.53 5.51
CA LEU A 72 3.54 0.97 4.95
C LEU A 72 3.99 1.76 3.72
N SER A 73 5.29 1.81 3.47
CA SER A 73 5.82 2.18 2.15
C SER A 73 5.61 1.03 1.16
N ARG A 74 5.83 1.31 -0.14
CA ARG A 74 5.81 0.27 -1.18
C ARG A 74 6.73 -0.91 -0.84
N ASP A 75 7.98 -0.62 -0.50
CA ASP A 75 8.99 -1.65 -0.21
C ASP A 75 8.58 -2.50 0.99
N GLU A 76 8.05 -1.88 2.04
CA GLU A 76 7.57 -2.60 3.22
C GLU A 76 6.36 -3.47 2.88
N ALA A 77 5.38 -2.93 2.13
CA ALA A 77 4.19 -3.69 1.74
C ALA A 77 4.53 -4.91 0.87
N VAL A 78 5.51 -4.80 -0.03
CA VAL A 78 5.98 -5.90 -0.88
C VAL A 78 6.82 -6.90 -0.08
N ASN A 79 7.81 -6.43 0.69
CA ASN A 79 8.72 -7.29 1.46
C ASN A 79 7.99 -8.05 2.59
N GLN A 80 6.97 -7.44 3.19
CA GLN A 80 6.11 -8.09 4.19
C GLN A 80 5.00 -8.93 3.55
N HIS A 81 5.00 -9.10 2.21
CA HIS A 81 4.00 -9.84 1.45
C HIS A 81 2.56 -9.37 1.69
N GLN A 82 2.37 -8.10 2.01
CA GLN A 82 1.04 -7.49 2.13
C GLN A 82 0.46 -7.19 0.75
N ILE A 83 1.33 -6.84 -0.20
CA ILE A 83 1.06 -6.74 -1.63
C ILE A 83 1.98 -7.72 -2.33
N LYS A 84 1.40 -8.58 -3.18
CA LYS A 84 2.15 -9.59 -3.92
C LYS A 84 2.26 -9.19 -5.40
N PRO A 85 3.43 -8.71 -5.86
CA PRO A 85 3.64 -8.43 -7.27
C PRO A 85 3.69 -9.73 -8.08
N TYR A 86 3.11 -9.68 -9.27
CA TYR A 86 3.10 -10.75 -10.26
C TYR A 86 3.81 -10.35 -11.56
N GLY A 87 3.97 -9.05 -11.82
CA GLY A 87 4.54 -8.53 -13.06
C GLY A 87 3.45 -8.36 -14.11
N ASP A 88 3.46 -9.20 -15.15
CA ASP A 88 2.51 -9.10 -16.25
C ASP A 88 1.09 -9.53 -15.84
N PHE A 89 0.10 -9.16 -16.66
CA PHE A 89 -1.27 -9.66 -16.49
C PHE A 89 -1.29 -11.20 -16.61
N PRO A 90 -2.08 -11.90 -15.76
CA PRO A 90 -2.10 -13.35 -15.78
C PRO A 90 -2.47 -13.93 -17.16
N PRO A 91 -1.82 -15.01 -17.59
CA PRO A 91 -2.14 -15.65 -18.86
C PRO A 91 -3.56 -16.22 -18.83
N LYS A 92 -4.20 -16.33 -20.01
CA LYS A 92 -5.62 -16.72 -20.15
C LYS A 92 -6.00 -18.04 -19.47
N ASN A 93 -5.06 -18.97 -19.28
CA ASN A 93 -5.30 -20.24 -18.58
C ASN A 93 -5.19 -20.16 -17.05
N LYS A 94 -4.89 -18.97 -16.50
CA LYS A 94 -4.69 -18.69 -15.08
C LYS A 94 -5.63 -17.62 -14.55
N THR A 95 -6.57 -17.13 -15.35
CA THR A 95 -7.49 -16.06 -14.93
C THR A 95 -8.86 -16.19 -15.60
N ASP A 96 -9.92 -15.86 -14.86
CA ASP A 96 -11.27 -15.67 -15.41
C ASP A 96 -11.48 -14.21 -15.91
N PHE A 97 -10.51 -13.33 -15.67
CA PHE A 97 -10.55 -11.91 -16.02
C PHE A 97 -9.88 -11.65 -17.37
N PHE A 98 -10.16 -10.50 -17.96
CA PHE A 98 -9.47 -9.99 -19.13
C PHE A 98 -8.81 -8.65 -18.82
N HIS A 99 -7.71 -8.38 -19.51
CA HIS A 99 -7.00 -7.12 -19.35
C HIS A 99 -7.92 -5.96 -19.77
N PRO A 100 -8.14 -4.96 -18.91
CA PRO A 100 -9.08 -3.88 -19.18
C PRO A 100 -8.45 -2.86 -20.14
N GLN A 101 -9.17 -2.50 -21.21
CA GLN A 101 -8.67 -1.63 -22.29
C GLN A 101 -8.18 -0.24 -21.82
N HIS A 102 -8.61 0.21 -20.65
CA HIS A 102 -8.27 1.52 -20.10
C HIS A 102 -7.06 1.49 -19.14
N VAL A 103 -6.45 0.32 -18.92
CA VAL A 103 -5.19 0.17 -18.18
C VAL A 103 -4.09 -0.09 -19.20
N GLU A 104 -2.87 0.38 -18.92
CA GLU A 104 -1.73 0.14 -19.80
C GLU A 104 -1.26 -1.33 -19.74
N GLU A 105 -0.69 -1.85 -20.82
CA GLU A 105 -0.23 -3.25 -20.88
C GLU A 105 0.97 -3.51 -19.95
N ASN A 106 1.87 -2.53 -19.81
CA ASN A 106 3.17 -2.67 -19.14
C ASN A 106 3.15 -2.28 -17.65
N VAL A 107 2.00 -2.40 -16.98
CA VAL A 107 1.91 -2.10 -15.54
C VAL A 107 2.33 -3.32 -14.70
N GLU A 108 2.92 -3.07 -13.53
CA GLU A 108 3.27 -4.13 -12.58
C GLU A 108 2.02 -4.58 -11.82
N TRP A 109 1.38 -5.64 -12.32
CA TRP A 109 0.22 -6.26 -11.67
C TRP A 109 0.60 -6.84 -10.32
N ALA A 110 -0.30 -6.66 -9.37
CA ALA A 110 -0.16 -7.12 -8.01
C ALA A 110 -1.51 -7.44 -7.38
N VAL A 111 -1.47 -8.21 -6.29
CA VAL A 111 -2.66 -8.61 -5.55
C VAL A 111 -2.48 -8.32 -4.07
N ILE A 112 -3.56 -7.87 -3.43
CA ILE A 112 -3.72 -7.80 -1.98
C ILE A 112 -4.48 -9.05 -1.52
N GLU A 113 -3.84 -9.81 -0.64
CA GLU A 113 -4.44 -10.99 0.02
C GLU A 113 -4.81 -10.65 1.48
N GLY A 114 -5.31 -11.63 2.24
CA GLY A 114 -5.57 -11.46 3.69
C GLY A 114 -6.90 -10.79 4.02
N ILE A 115 -7.89 -10.91 3.13
CA ILE A 115 -9.26 -10.36 3.28
C ILE A 115 -10.21 -11.47 3.78
N GLY A 116 -9.73 -12.36 4.66
CA GLY A 116 -10.53 -13.47 5.18
C GLY A 116 -10.60 -14.69 4.25
N GLY A 117 -9.45 -15.34 4.00
CA GLY A 117 -9.39 -16.60 3.26
C GLY A 117 -9.06 -16.41 1.78
N LYS A 118 -9.99 -16.78 0.89
CA LYS A 118 -9.81 -16.70 -0.58
C LYS A 118 -9.88 -15.29 -1.19
N PRO A 119 -10.71 -14.36 -0.68
CA PRO A 119 -10.90 -13.06 -1.31
C PRO A 119 -9.60 -12.28 -1.50
N ARG A 120 -9.53 -11.60 -2.64
CA ARG A 120 -8.37 -10.86 -3.13
C ARG A 120 -8.81 -9.58 -3.82
N VAL A 121 -7.93 -8.60 -3.83
CA VAL A 121 -8.07 -7.41 -4.68
C VAL A 121 -6.90 -7.37 -5.64
N ALA A 122 -7.20 -7.32 -6.94
CA ALA A 122 -6.20 -7.25 -7.98
C ALA A 122 -6.11 -5.82 -8.54
N GLY A 123 -4.90 -5.47 -8.93
CA GLY A 123 -4.58 -4.13 -9.40
C GLY A 123 -3.14 -4.05 -9.84
N PHE A 124 -2.60 -2.83 -9.84
CA PHE A 124 -1.19 -2.60 -10.14
C PHE A 124 -0.63 -1.48 -9.26
N ILE A 125 0.69 -1.47 -9.11
CA ILE A 125 1.40 -0.45 -8.33
C ILE A 125 2.05 0.54 -9.31
N SER A 126 1.83 1.83 -9.06
CA SER A 126 2.61 2.90 -9.67
C SER A 126 3.06 3.85 -8.58
N GLU A 127 4.39 4.03 -8.45
CA GLU A 127 5.00 4.77 -7.34
C GLU A 127 4.53 4.23 -5.97
N SER A 128 3.90 5.06 -5.14
CA SER A 128 3.30 4.69 -3.86
C SER A 128 1.78 4.44 -3.93
N THR A 129 1.20 4.35 -5.13
CA THR A 129 -0.24 4.14 -5.32
C THR A 129 -0.52 2.73 -5.81
N PHE A 130 -1.37 2.00 -5.09
CA PHE A 130 -2.01 0.79 -5.60
C PHE A 130 -3.34 1.16 -6.27
N TYR A 131 -3.42 0.96 -7.58
CA TYR A 131 -4.65 1.15 -8.35
C TYR A 131 -5.46 -0.14 -8.29
N ILE A 132 -6.58 -0.08 -7.58
CA ILE A 132 -7.54 -1.18 -7.49
C ILE A 132 -8.29 -1.27 -8.83
N VAL A 133 -8.21 -2.44 -9.45
CA VAL A 133 -8.85 -2.72 -10.73
C VAL A 133 -9.97 -3.72 -10.56
N PHE A 134 -9.71 -4.86 -9.90
CA PHE A 134 -10.70 -5.92 -9.73
C PHE A 134 -10.88 -6.32 -8.28
N LEU A 135 -12.14 -6.57 -7.94
CA LEU A 135 -12.53 -7.32 -6.77
C LEU A 135 -12.60 -8.80 -7.16
N ASP A 136 -12.06 -9.69 -6.32
CA ASP A 136 -12.02 -11.13 -6.59
C ASP A 136 -12.32 -11.93 -5.33
N SER A 137 -13.61 -12.17 -5.04
CA SER A 137 -14.04 -12.93 -3.86
C SER A 137 -13.60 -14.41 -3.88
N LYS A 138 -13.28 -14.96 -5.06
CA LYS A 138 -13.11 -16.40 -5.30
C LYS A 138 -11.71 -16.84 -5.72
N HIS A 139 -10.72 -15.94 -5.72
CA HIS A 139 -9.35 -16.22 -6.17
C HIS A 139 -9.29 -16.70 -7.64
N LYS A 140 -9.93 -15.93 -8.51
CA LYS A 140 -10.03 -16.17 -9.95
C LYS A 140 -9.13 -15.25 -10.79
N PHE A 141 -8.51 -14.24 -10.19
CA PHE A 141 -7.60 -13.35 -10.90
C PHE A 141 -6.27 -14.04 -11.24
N TRP A 142 -5.66 -14.74 -10.27
CA TRP A 142 -4.42 -15.50 -10.48
C TRP A 142 -4.55 -16.91 -9.90
N ILE A 143 -5.17 -17.80 -10.67
CA ILE A 143 -5.49 -19.17 -10.25
C ILE A 143 -4.20 -19.96 -10.04
N SER A 144 -3.89 -20.26 -8.78
CA SER A 144 -2.78 -21.12 -8.39
C SER A 144 -3.28 -22.46 -7.86
N GLU A 145 -2.55 -23.54 -8.18
CA GLU A 145 -2.81 -24.86 -7.63
C GLU A 145 -2.42 -24.88 -6.16
N LYS A 146 -3.24 -25.52 -5.32
CA LYS A 146 -2.85 -25.81 -3.94
C LYS A 146 -1.66 -26.77 -4.00
N LYS A 147 -0.49 -26.32 -3.54
CA LYS A 147 0.57 -27.27 -3.19
C LYS A 147 0.01 -28.13 -2.05
N HIS A 148 -0.06 -29.44 -2.26
CA HIS A 148 -0.40 -30.37 -1.20
C HIS A 148 0.64 -30.19 -0.07
N THR A 149 0.17 -29.73 1.08
CA THR A 149 0.90 -29.79 2.35
C THR A 149 0.38 -30.97 3.14
#